data_AF-A0AAW3M729-F1
#
_entry.id   AF-A0AAW3M729-F1
#
_cell.length_a   1.000
_cell.length_b   1.000
_cell.length_c   1.000
_cell.angle_alpha   90.00
_cell.angle_beta   90.00
_cell.angle_gamma   90.00
#
_symmetry.space_group_name_H-M   'P 1'
#
loop_
_entity.id
_entity.type
_entity.pdbx_description
1 polymer ?
#
loop_
_entity_poly.entity_id
_entity_poly.type
_entity_poly.pdbx_seq_one_letter_code
_entity_poly.pdbx_strand_id
1 'polypeptide(L)'
;MVAMGGFGIVAAALELFDITDDFYTAKTLEEEYGLRIKWSSVLMMGFGSAAQLFAGIFPASTFTIIAMNPWFSVALFATGFIYLLATMALNYFKQDSVGWWLRKCCWSKTIDYRYAETANGENEEIQALLEIQLSPKIHVKSTVHYEDRYLGKGDYYSVAVQNGAGIQVRLPNLVRGQSVHFNIVSSKRPWGVLPVEKIDDPLHEAFLNRGQFRKAEQFGTLANKPAGKASDDFTYPLMPPENEDLIWETWVPLDKDATYLELQIWYPNNLINPGQDDSGYLFQMDLGTRGDTDIDGLAAVELEVKASSRTGTLTLEVAEGTPV
;
A
#
# COMPACT_ATOMS: atom_id res chain seq x y z
N MET A 1 -23.19 -12.64 -23.92
CA MET A 1 -22.58 -13.91 -23.49
C MET A 1 -21.09 -13.95 -23.80
N VAL A 2 -20.65 -13.79 -25.06
CA VAL A 2 -19.21 -13.83 -25.43
C VAL A 2 -18.37 -12.80 -24.66
N ALA A 3 -18.71 -11.51 -24.70
CA ALA A 3 -17.94 -10.48 -24.00
C ALA A 3 -17.92 -10.68 -22.47
N MET A 4 -19.08 -10.98 -21.87
CA MET A 4 -19.21 -11.23 -20.43
C MET A 4 -18.40 -12.46 -19.98
N GLY A 5 -18.44 -13.57 -20.74
CA GLY A 5 -17.63 -14.76 -20.45
C GLY A 5 -16.14 -14.51 -20.64
N GLY A 6 -15.75 -13.75 -21.68
CA GLY A 6 -14.35 -13.36 -21.91
C GLY A 6 -13.79 -12.52 -20.76
N PHE A 7 -14.49 -11.47 -20.34
CA PHE A 7 -14.08 -10.65 -19.20
C PHE A 7 -14.08 -11.45 -17.88
N GLY A 8 -15.05 -12.33 -17.68
CA GLY A 8 -15.11 -13.18 -16.49
C GLY A 8 -13.93 -14.15 -16.36
N ILE A 9 -13.41 -14.69 -17.48
CA ILE A 9 -12.20 -15.50 -17.47
C ILE A 9 -10.97 -14.68 -17.10
N VAL A 10 -10.81 -13.49 -17.70
CA VAL A 10 -9.67 -12.60 -17.39
C VAL A 10 -9.70 -12.17 -15.92
N ALA A 11 -10.86 -11.77 -15.41
CA ALA A 11 -11.03 -11.40 -14.00
C ALA A 11 -10.70 -12.57 -13.05
N ALA A 12 -11.19 -13.78 -13.34
CA ALA A 12 -10.87 -14.96 -12.53
C ALA A 12 -9.38 -15.30 -12.57
N ALA A 13 -8.70 -15.13 -13.70
CA ALA A 13 -7.26 -15.37 -13.80
C ALA A 13 -6.45 -14.38 -12.94
N LEU A 14 -6.75 -13.08 -13.02
CA LEU A 14 -6.09 -12.05 -12.22
C LEU A 14 -6.32 -12.27 -10.72
N GLU A 15 -7.58 -12.51 -10.33
CA GLU A 15 -7.93 -12.75 -8.93
C GLU A 15 -7.28 -14.03 -8.37
N LEU A 16 -7.13 -15.09 -9.18
CA LEU A 16 -6.41 -16.29 -8.75
C LEU A 16 -4.91 -16.04 -8.56
N PHE A 17 -4.30 -15.16 -9.37
CA PHE A 17 -2.92 -14.74 -9.16
C PHE A 17 -2.78 -14.02 -7.81
N ASP A 18 -3.62 -13.03 -7.55
CA ASP A 18 -3.60 -12.26 -6.30
C ASP A 18 -3.85 -13.17 -5.07
N ILE A 19 -4.84 -14.08 -5.13
CA ILE A 19 -5.12 -15.02 -4.02
C ILE A 19 -3.95 -15.99 -3.78
N THR A 20 -3.22 -16.36 -4.83
CA THR A 20 -2.08 -17.28 -4.70
C THR A 20 -0.93 -16.59 -3.96
N ASP A 21 -0.69 -15.30 -4.24
CA ASP A 21 0.29 -14.51 -3.50
C ASP A 21 -0.11 -14.30 -2.02
N ASP A 22 -1.38 -13.94 -1.78
CA ASP A 22 -1.97 -13.86 -0.44
C ASP A 22 -1.81 -15.19 0.34
N PHE A 23 -1.81 -16.33 -0.36
CA PHE A 23 -1.65 -17.65 0.25
C PHE A 23 -0.26 -17.89 0.81
N TYR A 24 0.78 -17.37 0.14
CA TYR A 24 2.17 -17.50 0.60
C TYR A 24 2.49 -16.56 1.77
N THR A 25 1.70 -15.51 1.95
CA THR A 25 1.86 -14.50 3.01
C THR A 25 0.90 -14.68 4.19
N ALA A 26 -0.01 -15.65 4.13
CA ALA A 26 -0.98 -15.94 5.19
C ALA A 26 -0.30 -16.32 6.52
N LYS A 27 -0.73 -15.68 7.62
CA LYS A 27 -0.10 -15.83 8.93
C LYS A 27 -0.82 -16.85 9.83
N THR A 28 -2.08 -17.15 9.53
CA THR A 28 -2.95 -18.01 10.35
C THR A 28 -3.69 -19.07 9.53
N LEU A 29 -4.07 -20.17 10.20
CA LEU A 29 -4.90 -21.22 9.59
C LEU A 29 -6.29 -20.71 9.19
N GLU A 30 -6.83 -19.72 9.91
CA GLU A 30 -8.11 -19.11 9.59
C GLU A 30 -8.06 -18.28 8.30
N GLU A 31 -6.99 -17.50 8.10
CA GLU A 31 -6.72 -16.79 6.84
C GLU A 31 -6.50 -17.79 5.69
N GLU A 32 -5.71 -18.84 5.92
CA GLU A 32 -5.47 -19.88 4.92
C GLU A 32 -6.79 -20.53 4.46
N TYR A 33 -7.67 -20.89 5.40
CA TYR A 33 -8.96 -21.49 5.09
C TYR A 33 -9.88 -20.51 4.34
N GLY A 34 -9.91 -19.24 4.75
CA GLY A 34 -10.65 -18.18 4.05
C GLY A 34 -10.15 -17.99 2.61
N LEU A 35 -8.83 -17.98 2.41
CA LEU A 35 -8.20 -17.88 1.09
C LEU A 35 -8.50 -19.11 0.22
N ARG A 36 -8.51 -20.33 0.78
CA ARG A 36 -8.94 -21.55 0.04
C ARG A 36 -10.39 -21.47 -0.43
N ILE A 37 -11.30 -20.95 0.40
CA ILE A 37 -12.70 -20.75 0.02
C ILE A 37 -12.81 -19.69 -1.08
N LYS A 38 -12.09 -18.58 -0.94
CA LYS A 38 -12.04 -17.50 -1.94
C LYS A 38 -11.52 -18.05 -3.28
N TRP A 39 -10.40 -18.77 -3.26
CA TRP A 39 -9.80 -19.43 -4.42
C TRP A 39 -10.78 -20.36 -5.14
N SER A 40 -11.42 -21.26 -4.38
CA SER A 40 -12.39 -22.22 -4.93
C SER A 40 -13.60 -21.53 -5.56
N SER A 41 -14.04 -20.41 -4.96
CA SER A 41 -15.16 -19.61 -5.47
C SER A 41 -14.80 -18.93 -6.79
N VAL A 42 -13.62 -18.32 -6.88
CA VAL A 42 -13.12 -17.68 -8.11
C VAL A 42 -12.95 -18.70 -9.23
N LEU A 43 -12.45 -19.89 -8.91
CA LEU A 43 -12.32 -20.98 -9.88
C LEU A 43 -13.70 -21.39 -10.44
N MET A 44 -14.71 -21.53 -9.58
CA MET A 44 -16.09 -21.80 -10.00
C MET A 44 -16.69 -20.68 -10.86
N MET A 45 -16.41 -19.41 -10.53
CA MET A 45 -16.80 -18.27 -11.39
C MET A 45 -16.09 -18.29 -12.74
N GLY A 46 -14.81 -18.67 -12.77
CA GLY A 46 -14.03 -18.85 -14.00
C GLY A 46 -14.64 -19.92 -14.90
N PHE A 47 -15.03 -21.08 -14.34
CA PHE A 47 -15.73 -22.12 -15.09
C PHE A 47 -17.09 -21.66 -15.62
N GLY A 48 -17.87 -20.93 -14.82
CA GLY A 48 -19.13 -20.36 -15.29
C GLY A 48 -18.93 -19.35 -16.43
N SER A 49 -17.91 -18.51 -16.34
CA SER A 49 -17.54 -17.55 -17.38
C SER A 49 -17.10 -18.25 -18.67
N ALA A 50 -16.33 -19.33 -18.56
CA ALA A 50 -15.97 -20.17 -19.69
C ALA A 50 -17.21 -20.82 -20.35
N ALA A 51 -18.15 -21.35 -19.56
CA ALA A 51 -19.39 -21.91 -20.08
C ALA A 51 -20.22 -20.85 -20.84
N GLN A 52 -20.31 -19.62 -20.32
CA GLN A 52 -20.98 -18.49 -20.99
C GLN A 52 -20.26 -18.07 -22.28
N LEU A 53 -18.92 -18.09 -22.30
CA LEU A 53 -18.12 -17.80 -23.49
C LEU A 53 -18.36 -18.84 -24.57
N PHE A 54 -18.24 -20.13 -24.24
CA PHE A 54 -18.47 -21.24 -25.18
C PHE A 54 -19.91 -21.30 -25.69
N ALA A 55 -20.90 -21.04 -24.83
CA ALA A 55 -22.30 -20.91 -25.25
C ALA A 55 -22.53 -19.76 -26.24
N GLY A 56 -21.80 -18.64 -26.06
CA GLY A 56 -21.87 -17.49 -26.95
C GLY A 56 -21.17 -17.70 -28.31
N ILE A 57 -20.03 -18.41 -28.32
CA ILE A 57 -19.27 -18.72 -29.54
C ILE A 57 -19.91 -19.87 -30.31
N PHE A 58 -20.46 -20.87 -29.60
CA PHE A 58 -21.09 -22.06 -30.17
C PHE A 58 -22.54 -22.21 -29.66
N PRO A 59 -23.51 -21.50 -30.26
CA PRO A 59 -24.89 -21.47 -29.77
C PRO A 59 -25.59 -22.83 -29.79
N ALA A 60 -25.20 -23.74 -30.69
CA ALA A 60 -25.76 -25.09 -30.78
C ALA A 60 -25.11 -26.12 -29.82
N SER A 61 -24.19 -25.69 -28.94
CA SER A 61 -23.49 -26.58 -28.03
C SER A 61 -24.29 -26.90 -26.75
N THR A 62 -23.90 -27.96 -26.06
CA THR A 62 -24.42 -28.33 -24.73
C THR A 62 -24.17 -27.24 -23.67
N PHE A 63 -23.17 -26.38 -23.87
CA PHE A 63 -22.89 -25.25 -22.98
C PHE A 63 -24.00 -24.20 -22.98
N THR A 64 -24.72 -24.02 -24.10
CA THR A 64 -25.87 -23.13 -24.17
C THR A 64 -27.03 -23.63 -23.30
N ILE A 65 -27.25 -24.94 -23.28
CA ILE A 65 -28.28 -25.57 -22.43
C ILE A 65 -27.95 -25.36 -20.95
N ILE A 66 -26.67 -25.46 -20.59
CA ILE A 66 -26.19 -25.22 -19.21
C ILE A 66 -26.33 -23.74 -18.85
N ALA A 67 -25.81 -22.83 -19.66
CA ALA A 67 -25.76 -21.40 -19.38
C ALA A 67 -27.13 -20.72 -19.36
N MET A 68 -28.09 -21.22 -20.14
CA MET A 68 -29.46 -20.68 -20.18
C MET A 68 -30.39 -21.29 -19.12
N ASN A 69 -29.93 -22.30 -18.37
CA ASN A 69 -30.76 -22.93 -17.36
C ASN A 69 -30.89 -22.04 -16.11
N PRO A 70 -32.09 -21.81 -15.57
CA PRO A 70 -32.27 -20.98 -14.37
C PRO A 70 -31.38 -21.36 -13.18
N TRP A 71 -31.04 -22.64 -12.99
CA TRP A 71 -30.16 -23.06 -11.88
C TRP A 71 -28.75 -22.50 -12.01
N PHE A 72 -28.26 -22.25 -13.23
CA PHE A 72 -26.91 -21.76 -13.48
C PHE A 72 -26.72 -20.34 -12.93
N SER A 73 -27.71 -19.46 -13.14
CA SER A 73 -27.70 -18.12 -12.55
C SER A 73 -27.77 -18.15 -11.03
N VAL A 74 -28.56 -19.07 -10.46
CA VAL A 74 -28.63 -19.26 -9.00
C VAL A 74 -27.28 -19.75 -8.45
N ALA A 75 -26.62 -20.68 -9.15
CA ALA A 75 -25.30 -21.18 -8.76
C ALA A 75 -24.24 -20.07 -8.80
N LEU A 76 -24.18 -19.28 -9.88
CA LEU A 76 -23.25 -18.15 -9.99
C LEU A 76 -23.49 -17.11 -8.91
N PHE A 77 -24.76 -16.80 -8.60
CA PHE A 77 -25.10 -15.89 -7.52
C PHE A 77 -24.63 -16.43 -6.16
N ALA A 78 -24.89 -17.70 -5.87
CA ALA A 78 -24.45 -18.35 -4.64
C ALA A 78 -22.92 -18.34 -4.50
N THR A 79 -22.19 -18.63 -5.58
CA THR A 79 -20.72 -18.53 -5.62
C THR A 79 -20.25 -17.09 -5.39
N GLY A 80 -20.91 -16.09 -5.99
CA GLY A 80 -20.68 -14.67 -5.75
C GLY A 80 -20.83 -14.28 -4.28
N PHE A 81 -21.89 -14.78 -3.65
CA PHE A 81 -22.19 -14.52 -2.26
C PHE A 81 -21.16 -15.17 -1.32
N ILE A 82 -20.77 -16.42 -1.58
CA ILE A 82 -19.71 -17.11 -0.81
C ILE A 82 -18.38 -16.37 -0.93
N TYR A 83 -18.03 -15.91 -2.13
CA TYR A 83 -16.84 -15.09 -2.36
C TYR A 83 -16.85 -13.80 -1.53
N LEU A 84 -17.97 -13.09 -1.47
CA LEU A 84 -18.10 -11.88 -0.66
C LEU A 84 -17.98 -12.17 0.84
N LEU A 85 -18.61 -13.24 1.33
CA LEU A 85 -18.49 -13.65 2.73
C LEU A 85 -17.05 -14.05 3.09
N ALA A 86 -16.36 -14.78 2.21
CA ALA A 86 -14.96 -15.13 2.39
C ALA A 86 -14.07 -13.88 2.42
N THR A 87 -14.31 -12.92 1.52
CA THR A 87 -13.57 -11.65 1.50
C THR A 87 -13.83 -10.83 2.76
N MET A 88 -15.07 -10.76 3.22
CA MET A 88 -15.42 -10.06 4.47
C MET A 88 -14.77 -10.73 5.69
N ALA A 89 -14.78 -12.05 5.76
CA ALA A 89 -14.12 -12.80 6.82
C ALA A 89 -12.59 -12.57 6.80
N LEU A 90 -11.96 -12.63 5.62
CA LEU A 90 -10.54 -12.34 5.46
C LEU A 90 -10.18 -10.91 5.87
N ASN A 91 -10.98 -9.92 5.47
CA ASN A 91 -10.78 -8.54 5.89
C ASN A 91 -10.96 -8.34 7.40
N TYR A 92 -11.83 -9.12 8.04
CA TYR A 92 -11.96 -9.13 9.50
C TYR A 92 -10.77 -9.79 10.20
N PHE A 93 -10.20 -10.83 9.58
CA PHE A 93 -9.04 -11.55 10.12
C PHE A 93 -7.71 -10.90 9.82
N LYS A 94 -7.61 -10.00 8.83
CA LYS A 94 -6.41 -9.18 8.62
C LYS A 94 -6.10 -8.42 9.91
N GLN A 95 -5.04 -8.85 10.57
CA GLN A 95 -4.55 -8.23 11.78
C GLN A 95 -3.45 -7.24 11.43
N ASP A 96 -3.67 -5.97 11.80
CA ASP A 96 -2.61 -4.96 11.84
C ASP A 96 -1.43 -5.49 12.67
N SER A 97 -0.24 -4.94 12.45
CA SER A 97 0.98 -5.38 13.13
C SER A 97 0.86 -5.44 14.65
N VAL A 98 0.12 -4.49 15.26
CA VAL A 98 -0.22 -4.49 16.70
C VAL A 98 -1.12 -5.66 17.09
N GLY A 99 -2.15 -5.94 16.29
CA GLY A 99 -3.10 -7.03 16.55
C GLY A 99 -2.42 -8.39 16.49
N TRP A 100 -1.51 -8.55 15.51
CA TRP A 100 -0.68 -9.75 15.40
C TRP A 100 0.27 -9.90 16.59
N TRP A 101 0.94 -8.82 17.00
CA TRP A 101 1.79 -8.82 18.19
C TRP A 101 1.01 -9.19 19.46
N LEU A 102 -0.17 -8.62 19.68
CA LEU A 102 -1.03 -8.96 20.82
C LEU A 102 -1.50 -10.42 20.83
N ARG A 103 -1.64 -11.05 19.65
CA ARG A 103 -1.97 -12.47 19.53
C ARG A 103 -0.79 -13.38 19.88
N LYS A 104 0.44 -12.92 19.64
CA LYS A 104 1.68 -13.66 19.94
C LYS A 104 2.29 -13.36 21.31
N CYS A 105 1.92 -12.24 21.94
CA CYS A 105 2.53 -11.81 23.18
C CYS A 105 2.27 -12.77 24.34
N CYS A 106 3.09 -12.68 25.38
CA CYS A 106 2.96 -13.46 26.60
C CYS A 106 1.57 -13.35 27.29
N TRP A 107 0.81 -12.27 27.04
CA TRP A 107 -0.54 -12.04 27.57
C TRP A 107 -1.67 -12.63 26.73
N SER A 108 -1.37 -13.16 25.53
CA SER A 108 -2.38 -13.72 24.63
C SER A 108 -3.07 -14.94 25.24
N LYS A 109 -4.37 -15.14 25.05
CA LYS A 109 -5.07 -16.34 25.58
C LYS A 109 -4.78 -17.62 24.80
N THR A 110 -4.41 -17.50 23.53
CA THR A 110 -4.13 -18.62 22.61
C THR A 110 -2.65 -18.96 22.66
N ILE A 111 -2.31 -20.10 23.28
CA ILE A 111 -0.92 -20.50 23.50
C ILE A 111 -0.23 -20.95 22.21
N ASP A 112 -0.99 -21.46 21.24
CA ASP A 112 -0.49 -22.06 20.00
C ASP A 112 0.31 -21.09 19.11
N TYR A 113 0.08 -19.79 19.27
CA TYR A 113 0.70 -18.74 18.46
C TYR A 113 1.69 -17.88 19.25
N ARG A 114 1.92 -18.16 20.55
CA ARG A 114 2.78 -17.31 21.38
C ARG A 114 4.24 -17.44 20.99
N TYR A 115 5.01 -16.38 21.27
CA TYR A 115 6.47 -16.50 21.29
C TYR A 115 6.90 -17.58 22.28
N ALA A 116 8.02 -18.25 21.99
CA ALA A 116 8.54 -19.28 22.87
C ALA A 116 8.89 -18.68 24.24
N GLU A 117 8.51 -19.34 25.34
CA GLU A 117 8.86 -18.95 26.71
C GLU A 117 10.34 -19.25 27.03
N THR A 118 11.23 -18.68 26.21
CA THR A 118 12.68 -18.78 26.27
C THR A 118 13.25 -17.37 26.16
N ALA A 119 14.48 -17.15 26.64
CA ALA A 119 15.13 -15.84 26.53
C ALA A 119 15.19 -15.29 25.09
N ASN A 120 15.27 -16.17 24.08
CA ASN A 120 15.23 -15.76 22.68
C ASN A 120 13.84 -15.30 22.25
N GLY A 121 12.78 -16.01 22.66
CA GLY A 121 11.41 -15.63 22.33
C GLY A 121 10.95 -14.35 23.02
N GLU A 122 11.42 -14.08 24.25
CA GLU A 122 11.19 -12.79 24.92
C GLU A 122 11.86 -11.63 24.16
N ASN A 123 13.09 -11.84 23.67
CA ASN A 123 13.78 -10.86 22.84
C ASN A 123 13.05 -10.62 21.51
N GLU A 124 12.54 -11.67 20.87
CA GLU A 124 11.73 -11.55 19.65
C GLU A 124 10.42 -10.77 19.89
N GLU A 125 9.75 -11.00 21.03
CA GLU A 125 8.54 -10.26 21.42
C GLU A 125 8.82 -8.76 21.59
N ILE A 126 9.90 -8.42 22.30
CA ILE A 126 10.32 -7.03 22.53
C ILE A 126 10.77 -6.39 21.22
N GLN A 127 11.52 -7.11 20.39
CA GLN A 127 11.96 -6.62 19.09
C GLN A 127 10.74 -6.30 18.23
N ALA A 128 9.79 -7.23 18.07
CA ALA A 128 8.58 -7.02 17.29
C ALA A 128 7.77 -5.79 17.77
N LEU A 129 7.69 -5.55 19.08
CA LEU A 129 7.05 -4.35 19.63
C LEU A 129 7.82 -3.08 19.28
N LEU A 130 9.14 -3.12 19.36
CA LEU A 130 10.01 -2.01 18.98
C LEU A 130 9.86 -1.68 17.49
N GLU A 131 9.78 -2.68 16.61
CA GLU A 131 9.58 -2.44 15.17
C GLU A 131 8.25 -1.72 14.92
N ILE A 132 7.19 -2.10 15.63
CA ILE A 132 5.89 -1.45 15.55
C ILE A 132 5.94 -0.01 16.06
N GLN A 133 6.61 0.24 17.20
CA GLN A 133 6.76 1.59 17.74
C GLN A 133 7.59 2.50 16.83
N LEU A 134 8.56 1.92 16.11
CA LEU A 134 9.40 2.62 15.16
C LEU A 134 8.71 2.86 13.81
N SER A 135 7.51 2.27 13.58
CA SER A 135 6.76 2.46 12.34
C SER A 135 6.47 3.95 12.09
N PRO A 136 6.97 4.51 10.98
CA PRO A 136 6.69 5.89 10.64
C PRO A 136 5.24 6.05 10.18
N LYS A 137 4.69 7.25 10.31
CA LYS A 137 3.35 7.58 9.79
C LYS A 137 3.49 8.47 8.59
N ILE A 138 2.84 8.10 7.50
CA ILE A 138 2.94 8.84 6.24
C ILE A 138 1.61 9.46 5.91
N HIS A 139 1.63 10.72 5.49
CA HIS A 139 0.48 11.41 4.93
C HIS A 139 0.84 11.95 3.55
N VAL A 140 0.08 11.58 2.53
CA VAL A 140 0.30 12.00 1.14
C VAL A 140 -0.94 12.69 0.61
N LYS A 141 -0.75 13.76 -0.17
CA LYS A 141 -1.83 14.47 -0.81
C LYS A 141 -1.44 14.94 -2.20
N SER A 142 -2.24 14.59 -3.20
CA SER A 142 -2.03 15.00 -4.59
C SER A 142 -2.25 16.50 -4.76
N THR A 143 -1.36 17.15 -5.50
CA THR A 143 -1.50 18.54 -5.94
C THR A 143 -2.00 18.60 -7.39
N VAL A 144 -2.88 19.55 -7.68
CA VAL A 144 -3.48 19.72 -9.01
C VAL A 144 -3.22 21.12 -9.56
N HIS A 145 -3.00 21.20 -10.86
CA HIS A 145 -3.05 22.43 -11.63
C HIS A 145 -4.26 22.40 -12.57
N TYR A 146 -4.82 23.57 -12.86
CA TYR A 146 -5.99 23.70 -13.72
C TYR A 146 -5.55 24.04 -15.14
N GLU A 147 -5.83 23.15 -16.08
CA GLU A 147 -5.56 23.35 -17.50
C GLU A 147 -6.87 23.60 -18.25
N ASP A 148 -6.88 24.59 -19.14
CA ASP A 148 -8.01 24.87 -20.01
C ASP A 148 -7.98 23.93 -21.21
N ARG A 149 -9.00 23.06 -21.33
CA ARG A 149 -9.16 22.15 -22.46
C ARG A 149 -10.19 22.68 -23.44
N TYR A 150 -9.84 22.65 -24.71
CA TYR A 150 -10.68 23.11 -25.80
C TYR A 150 -11.70 22.03 -26.21
N LEU A 151 -12.99 22.37 -26.20
CA LEU A 151 -14.09 21.46 -26.56
C LEU A 151 -14.54 21.60 -28.03
N GLY A 152 -13.92 22.49 -28.82
CA GLY A 152 -14.46 22.91 -30.10
C GLY A 152 -15.46 24.07 -29.95
N LYS A 153 -15.63 24.85 -31.02
CA LYS A 153 -16.54 26.02 -31.10
C LYS A 153 -16.28 27.18 -30.11
N GLY A 154 -15.06 27.32 -29.60
CA GLY A 154 -14.68 28.48 -28.79
C GLY A 154 -14.93 28.32 -27.29
N ASP A 155 -15.47 27.18 -26.87
CA ASP A 155 -15.69 26.87 -25.46
C ASP A 155 -14.47 26.16 -24.86
N TYR A 156 -14.07 26.64 -23.67
CA TYR A 156 -13.00 26.08 -22.85
C TYR A 156 -13.60 25.62 -21.52
N TYR A 157 -13.10 24.51 -21.00
CA TYR A 157 -13.41 24.07 -19.64
C TYR A 157 -12.12 23.79 -18.89
N SER A 158 -12.12 24.14 -17.60
CA SER A 158 -10.96 23.97 -16.74
C SER A 158 -10.96 22.56 -16.13
N VAL A 159 -9.85 21.83 -16.33
CA VAL A 159 -9.66 20.47 -15.83
C VAL A 159 -8.54 20.47 -14.80
N ALA A 160 -8.81 19.92 -13.62
CA ALA A 160 -7.77 19.65 -12.63
C ALA A 160 -6.91 18.48 -13.12
N VAL A 161 -5.65 18.75 -13.41
CA VAL A 161 -4.63 17.78 -13.79
C VAL A 161 -3.61 17.67 -12.66
N GLN A 162 -3.33 16.44 -12.23
CA GLN A 162 -2.30 16.17 -11.23
C GLN A 162 -0.93 16.65 -11.71
N ASN A 163 -0.19 17.33 -10.85
CA ASN A 163 1.16 17.81 -11.15
C ASN A 163 2.22 17.37 -10.13
N GLY A 164 1.81 16.69 -9.06
CA GLY A 164 2.69 16.24 -7.99
C GLY A 164 1.94 15.79 -6.75
N ALA A 165 2.68 15.53 -5.68
CA ALA A 165 2.13 15.28 -4.36
C ALA A 165 2.98 15.90 -3.26
N GLY A 166 2.30 16.44 -2.25
CA GLY A 166 2.90 16.71 -0.95
C GLY A 166 2.98 15.42 -0.15
N ILE A 167 4.09 15.22 0.56
CA ILE A 167 4.36 14.04 1.38
C ILE A 167 4.81 14.54 2.74
N GLN A 168 4.22 14.01 3.81
CA GLN A 168 4.68 14.19 5.18
C GLN A 168 5.01 12.83 5.77
N VAL A 169 6.27 12.64 6.17
CA VAL A 169 6.74 11.45 6.88
C VAL A 169 6.97 11.83 8.33
N ARG A 170 6.16 11.29 9.24
CA ARG A 170 6.35 11.41 10.68
C ARG A 170 7.22 10.27 11.17
N LEU A 171 8.46 10.62 11.51
CA LEU A 171 9.46 9.74 12.09
C LEU A 171 9.38 9.80 13.63
N PRO A 172 9.45 8.65 14.32
CA PRO A 172 9.52 8.61 15.77
C PRO A 172 10.75 9.36 16.31
N ASN A 173 10.62 9.96 17.49
CA ASN A 173 11.73 10.68 18.15
C ASN A 173 13.00 9.82 18.37
N LEU A 174 12.86 8.50 18.53
CA LEU A 174 13.94 7.53 18.73
C LEU A 174 14.93 7.47 17.57
N VAL A 175 14.54 7.96 16.39
CA VAL A 175 15.38 7.95 15.16
C VAL A 175 16.32 9.16 15.12
N ARG A 176 16.28 10.07 16.11
CA ARG A 176 17.19 11.22 16.18
C ARG A 176 18.65 10.78 16.32
N GLY A 177 19.54 11.50 15.64
CA GLY A 177 20.97 11.15 15.56
C GLY A 177 21.30 9.98 14.63
N GLN A 178 20.31 9.45 13.90
CA GLN A 178 20.47 8.34 12.97
C GLN A 178 20.31 8.79 11.52
N SER A 179 20.97 8.06 10.62
CA SER A 179 20.79 8.21 9.17
C SER A 179 19.67 7.28 8.71
N VAL A 180 18.61 7.83 8.16
CA VAL A 180 17.45 7.05 7.67
C VAL A 180 17.53 6.94 6.16
N HIS A 181 17.35 5.72 5.65
CA HIS A 181 17.39 5.46 4.21
C HIS A 181 15.99 5.36 3.62
N PHE A 182 15.78 5.93 2.43
CA PHE A 182 14.49 5.94 1.74
C PHE A 182 14.63 5.56 0.27
N ASN A 183 13.64 4.84 -0.24
CA ASN A 183 13.35 4.71 -1.67
C ASN A 183 11.94 5.20 -1.96
N ILE A 184 11.77 5.91 -3.07
CA ILE A 184 10.49 6.47 -3.48
C ILE A 184 10.24 6.20 -4.95
N VAL A 185 9.04 5.69 -5.25
CA VAL A 185 8.62 5.33 -6.60
C VAL A 185 7.18 5.79 -6.83
N SER A 186 6.88 6.29 -8.01
CA SER A 186 5.51 6.48 -8.49
C SER A 186 5.07 5.22 -9.24
N SER A 187 3.84 4.80 -9.05
CA SER A 187 3.28 3.67 -9.78
C SER A 187 1.87 3.98 -10.27
N LYS A 188 1.47 3.28 -11.33
CA LYS A 188 0.14 3.38 -11.94
C LYS A 188 -0.49 2.01 -11.98
N ARG A 189 -1.82 1.99 -11.97
CA ARG A 189 -2.59 0.77 -12.26
C ARG A 189 -3.22 0.89 -13.64
N PRO A 190 -2.63 0.25 -14.68
CA PRO A 190 -3.18 0.32 -16.02
C PRO A 190 -4.64 -0.16 -16.01
N TRP A 191 -5.53 0.70 -16.53
CA TRP A 191 -6.97 0.42 -16.68
C TRP A 191 -7.70 0.09 -15.38
N GLY A 192 -7.12 0.38 -14.22
CA GLY A 192 -7.72 0.17 -12.89
C GLY A 192 -7.85 -1.30 -12.46
N VAL A 193 -7.45 -2.26 -13.30
CA VAL A 193 -7.62 -3.71 -13.03
C VAL A 193 -6.36 -4.54 -13.26
N LEU A 194 -5.34 -3.99 -13.91
CA LEU A 194 -4.08 -4.71 -14.15
C LEU A 194 -3.14 -4.61 -12.92
N PRO A 195 -2.06 -5.43 -12.88
CA PRO A 195 -1.01 -5.27 -11.89
C PRO A 195 -0.44 -3.84 -11.88
N VAL A 196 0.05 -3.41 -10.72
CA VAL A 196 0.66 -2.09 -10.56
C VAL A 196 1.98 -2.08 -11.32
N GLU A 197 2.21 -1.02 -12.10
CA GLU A 197 3.44 -0.83 -12.87
C GLU A 197 4.16 0.43 -12.38
N LYS A 198 5.46 0.30 -12.15
CA LYS A 198 6.35 1.43 -11.83
C LYS A 198 6.41 2.44 -12.99
N ILE A 199 6.40 3.72 -12.65
CA ILE A 199 6.74 4.82 -13.54
C ILE A 199 8.17 5.23 -13.23
N ASP A 200 9.03 5.24 -14.26
CA ASP A 200 10.43 5.64 -14.12
C ASP A 200 10.57 7.16 -14.07
N ASP A 201 10.18 7.76 -12.94
CA ASP A 201 10.36 9.18 -12.65
C ASP A 201 11.51 9.40 -11.64
N PRO A 202 12.39 10.41 -11.84
CA PRO A 202 13.45 10.75 -10.90
C PRO A 202 12.89 11.54 -9.70
N LEU A 203 12.07 10.89 -8.87
CA LEU A 203 11.46 11.49 -7.68
C LEU A 203 12.49 11.77 -6.57
N HIS A 204 13.59 11.02 -6.60
CA HIS A 204 14.59 10.96 -5.54
C HIS A 204 15.21 12.33 -5.24
N GLU A 205 15.61 13.08 -6.27
CA GLU A 205 16.21 14.41 -6.10
C GLU A 205 15.20 15.43 -5.58
N ALA A 206 13.94 15.36 -6.03
CA ALA A 206 12.91 16.28 -5.59
C ALA A 206 12.55 16.05 -4.12
N PHE A 207 12.52 14.79 -3.69
CA PHE A 207 12.17 14.40 -2.32
C PHE A 207 13.11 15.02 -1.28
N LEU A 208 14.43 14.99 -1.53
CA LEU A 208 15.42 15.60 -0.63
C LEU A 208 15.52 17.12 -0.81
N ASN A 209 15.64 17.62 -2.04
CA ASN A 209 15.93 19.03 -2.29
C ASN A 209 14.78 19.97 -1.90
N ARG A 210 13.55 19.45 -1.83
CA ARG A 210 12.35 20.24 -1.49
C ARG A 210 11.81 19.93 -0.10
N GLY A 211 12.46 19.03 0.64
CA GLY A 211 11.96 18.62 1.94
C GLY A 211 12.42 19.52 3.09
N GLN A 212 11.58 19.62 4.11
CA GLN A 212 11.75 20.47 5.26
C GLN A 212 11.23 19.77 6.52
N PHE A 213 11.89 20.01 7.66
CA PHE A 213 11.35 19.59 8.94
C PHE A 213 10.20 20.51 9.39
N ARG A 214 9.13 19.92 9.89
CA ARG A 214 7.94 20.60 10.42
C ARG A 214 7.68 20.16 11.86
N LYS A 215 6.90 20.97 12.59
CA LYS A 215 6.48 20.65 13.96
C LYS A 215 5.46 19.52 13.95
N ALA A 216 5.46 18.68 14.97
CA ALA A 216 4.55 17.53 15.09
C ALA A 216 3.05 17.89 14.91
N GLU A 217 2.66 19.09 15.34
CA GLU A 217 1.29 19.62 15.23
C GLU A 217 0.81 19.84 13.78
N GLN A 218 1.73 19.94 12.81
CA GLN A 218 1.43 20.25 11.41
C GLN A 218 1.14 18.99 10.57
N PHE A 219 1.21 17.80 11.17
CA PHE A 219 0.89 16.54 10.50
C PHE A 219 -0.55 16.55 9.97
N GLY A 220 -0.74 16.05 8.75
CA GLY A 220 -2.04 16.00 8.08
C GLY A 220 -2.44 17.30 7.38
N THR A 221 -1.65 18.38 7.52
CA THR A 221 -1.95 19.68 6.90
C THR A 221 -1.05 19.92 5.70
N LEU A 222 -1.41 19.36 4.54
CA LEU A 222 -0.71 19.59 3.27
C LEU A 222 -1.40 20.64 2.40
N ALA A 223 -0.61 21.58 1.88
CA ALA A 223 -1.07 22.59 0.93
C ALA A 223 -1.40 21.97 -0.44
N ASN A 224 -2.41 22.51 -1.12
CA ASN A 224 -2.80 22.07 -2.48
C ASN A 224 -1.90 22.64 -3.59
N LYS A 225 -0.76 23.24 -3.24
CA LYS A 225 0.16 23.90 -4.17
C LYS A 225 1.55 23.27 -4.05
N PRO A 226 2.35 23.28 -5.13
CA PRO A 226 3.73 22.83 -5.08
C PRO A 226 4.50 23.58 -3.98
N ALA A 227 5.20 22.84 -3.12
CA ALA A 227 6.14 23.45 -2.20
C ALA A 227 7.32 24.03 -3.00
N GLY A 228 7.77 25.22 -2.57
CA GLY A 228 9.00 25.84 -3.10
C GLY A 228 10.23 24.99 -2.77
N LYS A 229 11.41 25.38 -3.25
CA LYS A 229 12.64 24.70 -2.82
C LYS A 229 12.86 24.95 -1.34
N ALA A 230 13.35 23.94 -0.63
CA ALA A 230 13.64 24.07 0.79
C ALA A 230 14.70 25.15 1.06
N SER A 231 15.64 25.33 0.12
CA SER A 231 16.68 26.37 0.15
C SER A 231 16.17 27.80 0.14
N ASP A 232 14.96 28.02 -0.37
CA ASP A 232 14.41 29.36 -0.60
C ASP A 232 13.62 29.84 0.63
N ASP A 233 13.34 28.93 1.57
CA ASP A 233 12.63 29.21 2.82
C ASP A 233 13.63 29.31 3.97
N PHE A 234 14.03 30.54 4.29
CA PHE A 234 14.93 30.84 5.39
C PHE A 234 14.26 30.70 6.77
N THR A 235 12.97 30.33 6.83
CA THR A 235 12.25 30.09 8.10
C THR A 235 12.37 28.65 8.56
N TYR A 236 13.59 28.10 8.48
CA TYR A 236 13.93 26.81 9.07
C TYR A 236 13.43 26.78 10.53
N PRO A 237 12.47 25.92 10.91
CA PRO A 237 12.23 25.75 12.32
C PRO A 237 13.47 25.08 12.92
N LEU A 238 13.98 25.63 14.03
CA LEU A 238 14.81 24.87 14.96
C LEU A 238 14.22 23.47 15.07
N MET A 239 15.07 22.44 14.92
CA MET A 239 14.66 21.04 15.07
C MET A 239 13.61 20.94 16.19
N PRO A 240 12.46 20.28 15.95
CA PRO A 240 11.45 20.14 16.99
C PRO A 240 12.09 19.61 18.28
N PRO A 241 11.58 19.99 19.47
CA PRO A 241 12.11 19.54 20.75
C PRO A 241 12.40 18.04 20.78
N GLU A 242 13.44 17.60 21.50
CA GLU A 242 13.91 16.21 21.48
C GLU A 242 12.83 15.16 21.81
N ASN A 243 11.83 15.54 22.62
CA ASN A 243 10.73 14.68 23.02
C ASN A 243 9.62 14.55 21.95
N GLU A 244 9.63 15.37 20.91
CA GLU A 244 8.63 15.35 19.83
C GLU A 244 9.08 14.52 18.64
N ASP A 245 8.10 13.89 17.97
CA ASP A 245 8.31 13.24 16.68
C ASP A 245 8.69 14.27 15.61
N LEU A 246 9.44 13.79 14.62
CA LEU A 246 9.94 14.60 13.51
C LEU A 246 9.01 14.46 12.31
N ILE A 247 8.66 15.57 11.67
CA ILE A 247 7.92 15.53 10.42
C ILE A 247 8.82 16.02 9.30
N TRP A 248 9.08 15.14 8.34
CA TRP A 248 9.69 15.50 7.07
C TRP A 248 8.59 15.80 6.06
N GLU A 249 8.41 17.06 5.69
CA GLU A 249 7.45 17.51 4.67
C GLU A 249 8.19 17.80 3.37
N THR A 250 7.77 17.21 2.26
CA THR A 250 8.35 17.45 0.93
C THR A 250 7.29 17.45 -0.16
N TRP A 251 7.66 17.91 -1.34
CA TRP A 251 6.81 17.86 -2.54
C TRP A 251 7.58 17.22 -3.68
N VAL A 252 6.97 16.26 -4.37
CA VAL A 252 7.55 15.61 -5.55
C VAL A 252 6.68 15.84 -6.78
N PRO A 253 7.28 16.12 -7.94
CA PRO A 253 6.55 16.13 -9.20
C PRO A 253 6.15 14.70 -9.54
N LEU A 254 4.91 14.50 -9.98
CA LEU A 254 4.39 13.18 -10.35
C LEU A 254 3.82 13.24 -11.76
N ASP A 255 3.92 12.13 -12.48
CA ASP A 255 3.18 11.97 -13.73
C ASP A 255 1.66 12.10 -13.49
N LYS A 256 0.97 12.61 -14.51
CA LYS A 256 -0.49 12.79 -14.52
C LYS A 256 -1.26 11.46 -14.39
N ASP A 257 -0.64 10.36 -14.80
CA ASP A 257 -1.21 9.02 -14.79
C ASP A 257 -0.79 8.21 -13.54
N ALA A 258 0.03 8.80 -12.66
CA ALA A 258 0.42 8.18 -11.39
C ALA A 258 -0.79 8.04 -10.46
N THR A 259 -1.02 6.82 -10.00
CA THR A 259 -2.16 6.46 -9.12
C THR A 259 -1.71 6.25 -7.69
N TYR A 260 -0.51 5.70 -7.50
CA TYR A 260 0.06 5.40 -6.19
C TYR A 260 1.43 6.01 -6.02
N LEU A 261 1.78 6.26 -4.78
CA LEU A 261 3.13 6.55 -4.35
C LEU A 261 3.61 5.44 -3.42
N GLU A 262 4.73 4.81 -3.77
CA GLU A 262 5.34 3.77 -2.97
C GLU A 262 6.58 4.31 -2.28
N LEU A 263 6.66 4.12 -0.96
CA LEU A 263 7.79 4.52 -0.14
C LEU A 263 8.32 3.33 0.65
N GLN A 264 9.63 3.19 0.68
CA GLN A 264 10.34 2.22 1.51
C GLN A 264 11.31 2.95 2.43
N ILE A 265 11.30 2.63 3.71
CA ILE A 265 12.11 3.27 4.75
C ILE A 265 12.94 2.21 5.48
N TRP A 266 14.23 2.45 5.63
CA TRP A 266 15.10 1.64 6.48
C TRP A 266 15.75 2.48 7.57
N TYR A 267 15.73 1.94 8.79
CA TYR A 267 16.54 2.45 9.88
C TYR A 267 17.88 1.71 9.94
N PRO A 268 18.91 2.32 10.53
CA PRO A 268 20.21 1.69 10.65
C PRO A 268 20.20 0.54 11.67
N ASN A 269 21.11 -0.41 11.48
CA ASN A 269 21.19 -1.66 12.26
C ASN A 269 21.46 -1.45 13.75
N ASN A 270 21.91 -0.26 14.15
CA ASN A 270 22.12 0.11 15.54
C ASN A 270 20.81 0.45 16.28
N LEU A 271 19.74 0.79 15.55
CA LEU A 271 18.42 1.09 16.11
C LEU A 271 17.52 -0.14 16.08
N ILE A 272 17.56 -0.90 14.98
CA ILE A 272 16.75 -2.10 14.78
C ILE A 272 17.58 -3.14 14.01
N ASN A 273 17.61 -4.38 14.48
CA ASN A 273 18.26 -5.44 13.72
C ASN A 273 17.32 -5.85 12.59
N PRO A 274 17.73 -5.74 11.31
CA PRO A 274 16.88 -6.22 10.23
C PRO A 274 16.64 -7.72 10.39
N GLY A 275 15.37 -8.14 10.35
CA GLY A 275 15.00 -9.54 10.26
C GLY A 275 15.53 -10.19 8.97
N GLN A 276 15.30 -11.50 8.81
CA GLN A 276 15.81 -12.27 7.66
C GLN A 276 15.43 -11.68 6.29
N ASP A 277 14.30 -10.98 6.19
CA ASP A 277 13.77 -10.43 4.94
C ASP A 277 14.16 -8.95 4.68
N ASP A 278 14.80 -8.27 5.63
CA ASP A 278 15.36 -6.89 5.53
C ASP A 278 14.54 -5.90 4.66
N SER A 279 13.21 -6.02 4.75
CA SER A 279 12.28 -5.40 3.82
C SER A 279 12.03 -3.92 4.13
N GLY A 280 12.48 -3.43 5.29
CA GLY A 280 12.17 -2.09 5.78
C GLY A 280 10.66 -1.88 5.99
N TYR A 281 10.28 -0.64 6.24
CA TYR A 281 8.88 -0.22 6.29
C TYR A 281 8.40 0.16 4.90
N LEU A 282 7.28 -0.40 4.46
CA LEU A 282 6.76 -0.34 3.12
C LEU A 282 5.38 0.29 3.12
N PHE A 283 5.20 1.26 2.24
CA PHE A 283 3.97 2.05 2.18
C PHE A 283 3.56 2.23 0.73
N GLN A 284 2.27 2.02 0.45
CA GLN A 284 1.65 2.33 -0.84
C GLN A 284 0.46 3.27 -0.60
N MET A 285 0.62 4.53 -0.99
CA MET A 285 -0.34 5.59 -0.70
C MET A 285 -1.18 5.91 -1.94
N ASP A 286 -2.49 6.05 -1.76
CA ASP A 286 -3.39 6.47 -2.83
C ASP A 286 -3.26 7.99 -3.10
N LEU A 287 -3.04 8.36 -4.36
CA LEU A 287 -2.90 9.75 -4.77
C LEU A 287 -4.27 10.44 -4.91
N GLY A 288 -4.86 10.78 -3.77
CA GLY A 288 -6.13 11.50 -3.68
C GLY A 288 -5.96 13.00 -3.36
N THR A 289 -6.98 13.80 -3.73
CA THR A 289 -7.05 15.24 -3.36
C THR A 289 -7.45 15.46 -1.90
N ARG A 290 -8.04 14.45 -1.24
CA ARG A 290 -8.42 14.47 0.17
C ARG A 290 -7.26 14.20 1.13
N GLY A 291 -6.16 13.65 0.59
CA GLY A 291 -5.04 13.14 1.37
C GLY A 291 -5.32 11.74 1.90
N ASP A 292 -4.28 10.90 1.90
CA ASP A 292 -4.28 9.54 2.43
C ASP A 292 -3.26 9.45 3.57
N THR A 293 -3.56 8.66 4.60
CA THR A 293 -2.67 8.46 5.75
C THR A 293 -2.51 7.00 6.06
N ASP A 294 -1.27 6.53 6.07
CA ASP A 294 -0.93 5.17 6.46
C ASP A 294 0.02 5.17 7.66
N ILE A 295 -0.13 4.15 8.48
CA ILE A 295 0.52 3.98 9.77
C ILE A 295 1.14 2.59 9.95
N ASP A 296 0.81 1.61 9.09
CA ASP A 296 1.30 0.22 9.21
C ASP A 296 2.23 -0.15 8.06
N GLY A 297 3.48 0.33 8.14
CA GLY A 297 4.51 0.02 7.16
C GLY A 297 5.09 -1.39 7.28
N LEU A 298 4.63 -2.20 8.24
CA LEU A 298 5.12 -3.56 8.47
C LEU A 298 4.23 -4.63 7.80
N ALA A 299 3.16 -4.19 7.13
CA ALA A 299 2.34 -5.08 6.31
C ALA A 299 3.21 -5.70 5.20
N ALA A 300 3.15 -7.02 5.06
CA ALA A 300 3.83 -7.75 4.00
C ALA A 300 3.08 -7.51 2.68
N VAL A 301 3.33 -6.36 2.06
CA VAL A 301 2.81 -6.01 0.73
C VAL A 301 3.94 -6.18 -0.29
N GLU A 302 3.69 -6.89 -1.39
CA GLU A 302 4.59 -6.85 -2.55
C GLU A 302 4.41 -5.50 -3.24
N LEU A 303 5.47 -4.68 -3.20
CA LEU A 303 5.50 -3.35 -3.79
C LEU A 303 6.63 -3.27 -4.81
N GLU A 304 6.42 -2.53 -5.89
CA GLU A 304 7.41 -2.29 -6.94
C GLU A 304 8.66 -1.58 -6.38
N VAL A 305 8.51 -0.79 -5.31
CA VAL A 305 9.65 -0.18 -4.60
C VAL A 305 10.66 -1.21 -4.09
N LYS A 306 10.25 -2.44 -3.74
CA LYS A 306 11.17 -3.52 -3.29
C LYS A 306 12.16 -3.94 -4.36
N ALA A 307 11.81 -3.81 -5.65
CA ALA A 307 12.71 -4.11 -6.76
C ALA A 307 13.84 -3.08 -6.91
N SER A 308 13.75 -1.94 -6.20
CA SER A 308 14.78 -0.89 -6.24
C SER A 308 15.94 -1.24 -5.30
N SER A 309 17.16 -1.32 -5.85
CA SER A 309 18.34 -1.73 -5.07
C SER A 309 18.69 -0.74 -3.94
N ARG A 310 19.28 -1.25 -2.86
CA ARG A 310 19.89 -0.43 -1.79
C ARG A 310 21.03 0.49 -2.25
N THR A 311 21.60 0.25 -3.42
CA THR A 311 22.76 0.98 -3.97
C THR A 311 22.45 2.42 -4.43
N GLY A 312 21.18 2.84 -4.39
CA GLY A 312 20.74 4.20 -4.76
C GLY A 312 19.77 4.83 -3.75
N THR A 313 19.78 4.37 -2.50
CA THR A 313 18.88 4.87 -1.45
C THR A 313 19.22 6.30 -1.07
N LEU A 314 18.18 7.09 -0.81
CA LEU A 314 18.32 8.43 -0.27
C LEU A 314 18.66 8.35 1.21
N THR A 315 19.62 9.14 1.66
CA THR A 315 19.94 9.24 3.09
C THR A 315 19.43 10.57 3.63
N LEU A 316 18.57 10.51 4.63
CA LEU A 316 18.19 11.65 5.45
C LEU A 316 18.98 11.60 6.75
N GLU A 317 19.82 12.60 6.98
CA GLU A 317 20.51 12.76 8.25
C GLU A 317 19.57 13.43 9.25
N VAL A 318 19.26 12.73 10.34
CA VAL A 318 18.42 13.26 11.41
C VAL A 318 19.30 13.78 12.54
N ALA A 319 19.32 15.10 12.77
CA ALA A 319 20.10 15.66 13.87
C ALA A 319 19.55 15.24 15.25
N GLU A 320 20.43 15.12 16.25
CA GLU A 320 20.05 14.74 17.63
C GLU A 320 19.05 15.72 18.26
N GLY A 321 19.19 17.02 17.95
CA GLY A 321 18.39 18.10 18.52
C GLY A 321 19.26 19.08 19.30
N THR A 322 18.63 20.13 19.82
CA THR A 322 19.25 21.02 20.82
C THR A 322 18.71 20.64 22.20
N PRO A 323 19.58 20.43 23.21
CA PRO A 323 19.13 20.14 24.56
C PRO A 323 18.31 21.31 25.11
N VAL A 324 17.22 20.98 25.82
CA VAL A 324 16.32 21.95 26.47
C VAL A 324 16.99 22.64 27.65
#